data_AF-A0ABD3RAY5-F1
#
_entry.id   AF-A0ABD3RAY5-F1
#
_cell.length_a   1.000
_cell.length_b   1.000
_cell.length_c   1.000
_cell.angle_alpha   90.00
_cell.angle_beta   90.00
_cell.angle_gamma   90.00
#
_symmetry.space_group_name_H-M   'P 1'
#
loop_
_entity.id
_entity.type
_entity.pdbx_description
1 polymer ?
#
loop_
_entity_poly.entity_id
_entity_poly.type
_entity_poly.pdbx_seq_one_letter_code
_entity_poly.pdbx_strand_id
1 'polypeptide(L)'
;MNQVIRGVERSKCFLRASRQSFTTSALTSVAVTQHFAPFATSWCSIVSAPITPGYGCPKTLSPDDIHSFDRKFSSTSAATVAAYTKNGDGEVESTITQVESTVTPGRSPSALEQANLEEITPGHAIYVLQRYAALANGKKLIRQSDFVRLCESSRPGKMKDAKVIATALKEFKRCNRFVLQTVGSRAAVEGMLRSMTPTWKVQDGRPRVRAALFVAEQIVDETAGLYFAVETITVDNVLEELYNGLIEMKDNHLKIIVDNVDDEAEKEEETSGDLKLAKDALRLTEGMLKLLIKRKSRPEWDMKKRAKRQYMKRLQIGSGPYRTTLQLATKISLLIGGTSVAQEKVITPFEEAWWTDFVDEAALKLIEDAKELEKQVFAFAADALGDAGEYESEATDDEIFESSVGAGDEGDAVVNAGKKTKH
;
A
#
# COMPACT_ATOMS: atom_id res chain seq x y z
N MET A 1 30.14 34.03 -31.55
CA MET A 1 30.71 32.67 -31.37
C MET A 1 31.35 32.62 -30.00
N ASN A 2 30.70 32.02 -29.00
CA ASN A 2 31.28 31.76 -27.68
C ASN A 2 30.83 30.36 -27.27
N GLN A 3 31.73 29.38 -27.41
CA GLN A 3 31.52 28.02 -26.91
C GLN A 3 32.02 27.96 -25.46
N VAL A 4 31.09 27.70 -24.54
CA VAL A 4 31.39 27.39 -23.14
C VAL A 4 31.51 25.87 -23.02
N ILE A 5 32.72 25.42 -22.68
CA ILE A 5 33.06 24.03 -22.39
C ILE A 5 32.46 23.68 -21.02
N ARG A 6 31.48 22.77 -20.99
CA ARG A 6 31.01 22.17 -19.73
C ARG A 6 31.86 20.96 -19.39
N GLY A 7 32.69 21.11 -18.36
CA GLY A 7 33.43 20.02 -17.73
C GLY A 7 32.50 19.04 -17.03
N VAL A 8 32.77 17.75 -17.21
CA VAL A 8 32.07 16.62 -16.60
C VAL A 8 32.83 16.27 -15.32
N GLU A 9 32.35 16.72 -14.16
CA GLU A 9 32.80 16.18 -12.88
C GLU A 9 31.94 14.98 -12.50
N ARG A 10 32.55 13.79 -12.57
CA ARG A 10 31.97 12.54 -12.05
C ARG A 10 32.28 12.46 -10.56
N SER A 11 31.28 12.68 -9.72
CA SER A 11 31.36 12.42 -8.28
C SER A 11 31.42 10.90 -8.02
N LYS A 12 32.45 10.50 -7.27
CA LYS A 12 32.67 9.15 -6.75
C LYS A 12 31.70 8.91 -5.59
N CYS A 13 30.70 8.07 -5.78
CA CYS A 13 29.96 7.51 -4.65
C CYS A 13 30.64 6.21 -4.18
N PHE A 14 31.07 6.23 -2.93
CA PHE A 14 31.65 5.12 -2.18
C PHE A 14 30.65 3.94 -2.09
N LEU A 15 31.04 2.78 -2.61
CA LEU A 15 30.38 1.51 -2.33
C LEU A 15 30.98 0.90 -1.06
N ARG A 16 30.27 1.01 0.07
CA ARG A 16 30.54 0.19 1.26
C ARG A 16 29.80 -1.13 1.09
N ALA A 17 30.45 -2.11 0.48
CA ALA A 17 29.92 -3.47 0.34
C ALA A 17 30.03 -4.20 1.70
N SER A 18 28.91 -4.33 2.41
CA SER A 18 28.78 -5.29 3.51
C SER A 18 28.61 -6.69 2.92
N ARG A 19 29.65 -7.52 3.05
CA ARG A 19 29.59 -8.96 2.77
C ARG A 19 28.95 -9.65 3.97
N GLN A 20 27.66 -9.94 3.92
CA GLN A 20 27.06 -10.96 4.76
C GLN A 20 27.26 -12.33 4.11
N SER A 21 28.12 -13.14 4.71
CA SER A 21 28.30 -14.55 4.44
C SER A 21 27.09 -15.34 4.94
N PHE A 22 26.41 -16.05 4.04
CA PHE A 22 25.45 -17.07 4.38
C PHE A 22 26.21 -18.34 4.82
N THR A 23 26.21 -18.64 6.11
CA THR A 23 26.57 -19.97 6.63
C THR A 23 25.32 -20.82 6.72
N THR A 24 25.27 -21.87 5.90
CA THR A 24 24.30 -22.96 5.99
C THR A 24 24.63 -23.83 7.20
N SER A 25 23.77 -23.80 8.22
CA SER A 25 23.84 -24.72 9.36
C SER A 25 22.71 -25.73 9.25
N ALA A 26 23.09 -27.01 9.28
CA ALA A 26 22.22 -28.17 9.19
C ALA A 26 21.34 -28.31 10.44
N LEU A 27 20.07 -28.68 10.21
CA LEU A 27 19.10 -29.03 11.23
C LEU A 27 19.41 -30.42 11.81
N THR A 28 19.61 -30.48 13.12
CA THR A 28 19.47 -31.70 13.93
C THR A 28 18.03 -31.77 14.45
N SER A 29 17.30 -32.79 14.01
CA SER A 29 15.95 -33.10 14.49
C SER A 29 16.02 -33.84 15.83
N VAL A 30 15.40 -33.28 16.87
CA VAL A 30 15.04 -34.02 18.09
C VAL A 30 13.53 -34.27 18.05
N ALA A 31 13.17 -35.54 18.04
CA ALA A 31 11.80 -36.03 18.07
C ALA A 31 11.24 -35.94 19.50
N VAL A 32 10.08 -35.29 19.64
CA VAL A 32 9.22 -35.43 20.82
C VAL A 32 7.87 -35.93 20.31
N THR A 33 7.59 -37.18 20.66
CA THR A 33 6.35 -37.92 20.44
C THR A 33 5.30 -37.45 21.44
N GLN A 34 4.08 -37.12 20.98
CA GLN A 34 2.86 -37.36 21.77
C GLN A 34 1.61 -37.43 20.89
N HIS A 35 0.73 -38.33 21.31
CA HIS A 35 -0.39 -38.95 20.61
C HIS A 35 -1.60 -38.03 20.43
N PHE A 36 -2.28 -38.11 19.27
CA PHE A 36 -3.76 -38.14 19.19
C PHE A 36 -4.23 -38.76 17.87
N ALA A 37 -5.31 -39.54 17.96
CA ALA A 37 -5.86 -40.48 16.97
C ALA A 37 -6.82 -39.80 15.94
N PRO A 38 -7.25 -40.50 14.87
CA PRO A 38 -7.52 -39.91 13.56
C PRO A 38 -9.01 -39.69 13.22
N PHE A 39 -9.27 -38.77 12.29
CA PHE A 39 -10.44 -38.81 11.42
C PHE A 39 -10.01 -39.15 9.99
N ALA A 40 -10.62 -40.21 9.46
CA ALA A 40 -10.36 -40.78 8.15
C ALA A 40 -11.18 -40.11 7.05
N THR A 41 -10.55 -39.80 5.92
CA THR A 41 -11.05 -39.91 4.53
C THR A 41 -9.82 -39.77 3.61
N SER A 42 -9.29 -40.86 3.06
CA SER A 42 -9.68 -41.49 1.79
C SER A 42 -9.04 -40.85 0.53
N TRP A 43 -7.97 -41.53 0.07
CA TRP A 43 -7.58 -41.79 -1.33
C TRP A 43 -6.96 -40.66 -2.18
N CYS A 44 -5.65 -40.80 -2.42
CA CYS A 44 -5.10 -40.98 -3.77
C CYS A 44 -3.64 -41.48 -3.69
N SER A 45 -3.42 -42.71 -4.14
CA SER A 45 -2.12 -43.38 -4.20
C SER A 45 -1.25 -42.77 -5.31
N ILE A 46 -0.06 -42.29 -4.95
CA ILE A 46 1.00 -42.00 -5.93
C ILE A 46 1.99 -43.16 -5.87
N VAL A 47 2.01 -43.94 -6.95
CA VAL A 47 2.99 -44.99 -7.22
C VAL A 47 4.31 -44.30 -7.60
N SER A 48 5.34 -44.51 -6.77
CA SER A 48 6.72 -44.12 -7.06
C SER A 48 7.30 -45.04 -8.15
N ALA A 49 7.79 -44.45 -9.24
CA ALA A 49 8.61 -45.14 -10.23
C ALA A 49 10.11 -44.83 -9.99
N PRO A 50 11.01 -45.80 -10.19
CA PRO A 50 12.43 -45.65 -9.90
C PRO A 50 13.19 -44.84 -10.97
N ILE A 51 14.16 -44.05 -10.52
CA ILE A 51 15.07 -43.24 -11.34
C ILE A 51 16.18 -44.16 -11.88
N THR A 52 16.25 -44.33 -13.20
CA THR A 52 17.41 -44.89 -13.91
C THR A 52 18.26 -43.76 -14.52
N PRO A 53 19.60 -43.76 -14.38
CA PRO A 53 20.46 -42.76 -15.01
C PRO A 53 20.84 -43.21 -16.42
N GLY A 54 20.31 -42.53 -17.43
CA GLY A 54 20.67 -42.70 -18.84
C GLY A 54 21.47 -41.52 -19.37
N TYR A 55 22.75 -41.74 -19.65
CA TYR A 55 23.60 -40.83 -20.42
C TYR A 55 23.04 -40.68 -21.86
N GLY A 56 22.89 -39.43 -22.32
CA GLY A 56 22.38 -39.12 -23.66
C GLY A 56 22.91 -37.80 -24.21
N CYS A 57 23.61 -37.91 -25.34
CA CYS A 57 24.24 -36.89 -26.19
C CYS A 57 23.52 -35.53 -26.34
N PRO A 58 24.27 -34.41 -26.46
CA PRO A 58 23.69 -33.12 -26.80
C PRO A 58 23.32 -33.05 -28.30
N LYS A 59 22.03 -32.86 -28.58
CA LYS A 59 21.56 -32.42 -29.91
C LYS A 59 21.85 -30.94 -30.08
N THR A 60 22.60 -30.63 -31.13
CA THR A 60 22.77 -29.32 -31.74
C THR A 60 21.40 -28.78 -32.17
N LEU A 61 21.03 -27.60 -31.64
CA LEU A 61 19.85 -26.86 -32.07
C LEU A 61 20.22 -25.98 -33.27
N SER A 62 19.39 -26.08 -34.32
CA SER A 62 19.43 -25.29 -35.55
C SER A 62 19.10 -23.81 -35.26
N PRO A 63 19.73 -22.82 -35.94
CA PRO A 63 19.55 -21.39 -35.65
C PRO A 63 18.30 -20.71 -36.26
N ASP A 64 17.41 -21.43 -36.95
CA ASP A 64 16.46 -20.79 -37.88
C ASP A 64 15.03 -20.49 -37.36
N ASP A 65 14.70 -20.77 -36.10
CA ASP A 65 13.37 -20.45 -35.54
C ASP A 65 13.38 -19.20 -34.62
N ILE A 66 13.77 -18.04 -35.18
CA ILE A 66 13.52 -16.74 -34.55
C ILE A 66 12.29 -16.11 -35.22
N HIS A 67 11.10 -16.55 -34.81
CA HIS A 67 9.88 -15.80 -35.07
C HIS A 67 9.88 -14.50 -34.26
N SER A 68 10.13 -13.38 -34.96
CA SER A 68 9.93 -12.04 -34.43
C SER A 68 8.45 -11.85 -34.09
N PHE A 69 8.13 -11.87 -32.80
CA PHE A 69 6.84 -11.34 -32.32
C PHE A 69 6.90 -9.82 -32.35
N ASP A 70 6.70 -9.24 -33.53
CA ASP A 70 6.41 -7.82 -33.71
C ASP A 70 5.05 -7.51 -33.10
N ARG A 71 5.05 -7.14 -31.82
CA ARG A 71 3.87 -6.60 -31.15
C ARG A 71 3.74 -5.13 -31.49
N LYS A 72 2.97 -4.84 -32.53
CA LYS A 72 2.40 -3.50 -32.74
C LYS A 72 1.46 -3.19 -31.58
N PHE A 73 1.91 -2.38 -30.63
CA PHE A 73 1.02 -1.72 -29.67
C PHE A 73 0.23 -0.67 -30.46
N SER A 74 -1.03 -0.99 -30.78
CA SER A 74 -2.01 0.01 -31.23
C SER A 74 -2.34 0.88 -30.01
N SER A 75 -1.63 1.99 -29.88
CA SER A 75 -2.01 3.11 -29.01
C SER A 75 -2.96 4.02 -29.79
N THR A 76 -4.19 3.57 -30.01
CA THR A 76 -5.25 4.40 -30.58
C THR A 76 -6.38 4.50 -29.58
N SER A 77 -6.25 5.47 -28.68
CA SER A 77 -7.35 6.15 -28.02
C SER A 77 -6.82 7.45 -27.39
N ALA A 78 -6.40 8.38 -28.25
CA ALA A 78 -6.43 9.80 -27.94
C ALA A 78 -7.77 10.33 -28.48
N ALA A 79 -8.75 10.46 -27.60
CA ALA A 79 -10.02 11.11 -27.91
C ALA A 79 -10.21 12.26 -26.92
N THR A 80 -9.88 13.46 -27.41
CA THR A 80 -10.60 14.72 -27.18
C THR A 80 -11.14 14.99 -25.77
N VAL A 81 -10.30 15.61 -24.94
CA VAL A 81 -10.78 16.53 -23.89
C VAL A 81 -11.15 17.82 -24.61
N ALA A 82 -12.46 18.00 -24.86
CA ALA A 82 -13.01 19.22 -25.41
C ALA A 82 -12.85 20.36 -24.40
N ALA A 83 -12.42 21.51 -24.91
CA ALA A 83 -12.18 22.73 -24.18
C ALA A 83 -13.44 23.23 -23.46
N TYR A 84 -13.30 23.53 -22.17
CA TYR A 84 -14.24 24.34 -21.41
C TYR A 84 -14.11 25.80 -21.87
N THR A 85 -14.92 26.24 -22.84
CA THR A 85 -15.16 27.67 -23.06
C THR A 85 -16.27 28.11 -22.11
N LYS A 86 -15.87 28.81 -21.06
CA LYS A 86 -16.75 29.58 -20.17
C LYS A 86 -17.13 30.86 -20.90
N ASN A 87 -18.42 31.08 -21.17
CA ASN A 87 -19.11 32.38 -21.22
C ASN A 87 -20.55 32.21 -21.76
N GLY A 88 -21.51 32.90 -21.12
CA GLY A 88 -22.73 33.36 -21.77
C GLY A 88 -24.02 32.86 -21.14
N ASP A 89 -24.61 33.69 -20.29
CA ASP A 89 -25.97 33.55 -19.79
C ASP A 89 -26.97 33.56 -20.95
N GLY A 90 -27.76 32.49 -21.06
CA GLY A 90 -28.82 32.36 -22.05
C GLY A 90 -29.66 31.12 -21.75
N GLU A 91 -30.90 31.35 -21.30
CA GLU A 91 -31.91 30.31 -21.12
C GLU A 91 -32.15 29.58 -22.45
N VAL A 92 -31.88 28.28 -22.49
CA VAL A 92 -32.25 27.41 -23.61
C VAL A 92 -32.89 26.14 -23.10
N GLU A 93 -34.12 25.96 -23.58
CA GLU A 93 -35.05 24.87 -23.38
C GLU A 93 -34.43 23.51 -23.75
N SER A 94 -34.51 22.55 -22.82
CA SER A 94 -33.86 21.24 -22.91
C SER A 94 -34.67 20.28 -23.79
N THR A 95 -34.38 20.27 -25.09
CA THR A 95 -34.80 19.18 -25.99
C THR A 95 -33.88 17.97 -25.74
N ILE A 96 -34.48 16.89 -25.22
CA ILE A 96 -33.82 15.60 -25.00
C ILE A 96 -33.56 14.94 -26.37
N THR A 97 -32.38 15.18 -26.92
CA THR A 97 -31.91 14.48 -28.13
C THR A 97 -31.39 13.10 -27.71
N GLN A 98 -32.12 12.05 -28.08
CA GLN A 98 -31.64 10.66 -28.03
C GLN A 98 -30.34 10.55 -28.83
N VAL A 99 -29.22 10.34 -28.14
CA VAL A 99 -27.93 10.06 -28.76
C VAL A 99 -27.98 8.64 -29.30
N GLU A 100 -28.37 8.50 -30.56
CA GLU A 100 -28.14 7.28 -31.34
C GLU A 100 -26.64 6.99 -31.39
N SER A 101 -26.28 5.89 -30.74
CA SER A 101 -24.94 5.33 -30.71
C SER A 101 -24.42 5.11 -32.13
N THR A 102 -23.50 5.95 -32.57
CA THR A 102 -22.76 5.80 -33.84
C THR A 102 -21.94 4.52 -33.78
N VAL A 103 -22.45 3.47 -34.43
CA VAL A 103 -21.83 2.14 -34.49
C VAL A 103 -20.54 2.25 -35.30
N THR A 104 -19.40 2.33 -34.61
CA THR A 104 -18.10 2.14 -35.23
C THR A 104 -18.00 0.70 -35.74
N PRO A 105 -17.64 0.47 -37.01
CA PRO A 105 -17.69 -0.87 -37.59
C PRO A 105 -16.64 -1.80 -36.98
N GLY A 106 -17.09 -2.95 -36.47
CA GLY A 106 -16.30 -4.20 -36.45
C GLY A 106 -15.49 -4.54 -35.19
N ARG A 107 -15.67 -3.88 -34.03
CA ARG A 107 -15.00 -4.32 -32.80
C ARG A 107 -15.70 -5.55 -32.23
N SER A 108 -14.96 -6.65 -32.03
CA SER A 108 -15.50 -7.83 -31.33
C SER A 108 -15.98 -7.44 -29.93
N PRO A 109 -17.14 -7.94 -29.47
CA PRO A 109 -17.70 -7.56 -28.17
C PRO A 109 -16.73 -7.94 -27.04
N SER A 110 -16.74 -7.14 -25.97
CA SER A 110 -15.97 -7.39 -24.76
C SER A 110 -16.42 -8.66 -24.04
N ALA A 111 -15.62 -9.20 -23.12
CA ALA A 111 -15.99 -10.42 -22.41
C ALA A 111 -17.26 -10.23 -21.54
N LEU A 112 -17.39 -9.04 -20.94
CA LEU A 112 -18.58 -8.67 -20.17
C LEU A 112 -19.79 -8.38 -21.08
N GLU A 113 -19.57 -7.81 -22.27
CA GLU A 113 -20.63 -7.62 -23.27
C GLU A 113 -21.16 -8.95 -23.79
N GLN A 114 -20.29 -9.93 -24.05
CA GLN A 114 -20.70 -11.27 -24.48
C GLN A 114 -21.53 -11.99 -23.41
N ALA A 115 -21.34 -11.66 -22.13
CA ALA A 115 -22.06 -12.28 -21.03
C ALA A 115 -23.48 -11.69 -20.82
N ASN A 116 -23.80 -10.52 -21.41
CA ASN A 116 -25.12 -9.86 -21.32
C ASN A 116 -25.70 -9.86 -19.89
N LEU A 117 -24.91 -9.43 -18.90
CA LEU A 117 -25.37 -9.35 -17.51
C LEU A 117 -26.28 -8.13 -17.32
N GLU A 118 -27.47 -8.32 -16.77
CA GLU A 118 -28.41 -7.23 -16.43
C GLU A 118 -27.86 -6.32 -15.33
N GLU A 119 -27.24 -6.92 -14.30
CA GLU A 119 -26.53 -6.21 -13.24
C GLU A 119 -25.09 -6.72 -13.15
N ILE A 120 -24.14 -5.85 -13.46
CA ILE A 120 -22.71 -6.17 -13.31
C ILE A 120 -22.36 -5.92 -11.84
N THR A 121 -22.01 -6.97 -11.12
CA THR A 121 -21.36 -6.85 -9.80
C THR A 121 -19.91 -7.31 -9.90
N PRO A 122 -18.98 -6.82 -9.07
CA PRO A 122 -17.57 -7.16 -9.19
C PRO A 122 -17.30 -8.66 -9.11
N GLY A 123 -18.04 -9.37 -8.26
CA GLY A 123 -17.96 -10.83 -8.11
C GLY A 123 -18.40 -11.61 -9.36
N HIS A 124 -19.45 -11.16 -10.05
CA HIS A 124 -19.85 -11.78 -11.31
C HIS A 124 -18.88 -11.41 -12.44
N ALA A 125 -18.44 -10.14 -12.49
CA ALA A 125 -17.49 -9.67 -13.47
C ALA A 125 -16.15 -10.42 -13.38
N ILE A 126 -15.56 -10.59 -12.19
CA ILE A 126 -14.29 -11.32 -12.03
C ILE A 126 -14.44 -12.76 -12.49
N TYR A 127 -15.55 -13.43 -12.15
CA TYR A 127 -15.80 -14.81 -12.54
C TYR A 127 -15.87 -14.97 -14.07
N VAL A 128 -16.62 -14.09 -14.75
CA VAL A 128 -16.72 -14.08 -16.21
C VAL A 128 -15.35 -13.85 -16.84
N LEU A 129 -14.56 -12.91 -16.31
CA LEU A 129 -13.22 -12.61 -16.84
C LEU A 129 -12.21 -13.73 -16.61
N GLN A 130 -12.24 -14.38 -15.44
CA GLN A 130 -11.42 -15.56 -15.15
C GLN A 130 -11.77 -16.69 -16.11
N ARG A 131 -13.06 -16.99 -16.30
CA ARG A 131 -13.52 -18.01 -17.24
C ARG A 131 -13.12 -17.67 -18.67
N TYR A 132 -13.28 -16.42 -19.09
CA TYR A 132 -12.87 -15.95 -20.41
C TYR A 132 -11.36 -16.11 -20.66
N ALA A 133 -10.53 -15.76 -19.68
CA ALA A 133 -9.08 -15.95 -19.75
C ALA A 133 -8.69 -17.45 -19.77
N ALA A 134 -9.38 -18.29 -19.00
CA ALA A 134 -9.14 -19.73 -18.92
C ALA A 134 -9.53 -20.47 -20.21
N LEU A 135 -10.69 -20.15 -20.80
CA LEU A 135 -11.22 -20.82 -22.01
C LEU A 135 -10.27 -20.78 -23.21
N ALA A 136 -9.38 -19.80 -23.26
CA ALA A 136 -8.41 -19.66 -24.34
C ALA A 136 -7.00 -20.13 -24.00
N ASN A 137 -6.82 -20.91 -22.91
CA ASN A 137 -5.51 -21.25 -22.37
C ASN A 137 -4.62 -19.99 -22.17
N GLY A 138 -5.22 -18.89 -21.71
CA GLY A 138 -4.55 -17.59 -21.56
C GLY A 138 -4.24 -16.84 -22.87
N LYS A 139 -4.65 -17.34 -24.05
CA LYS A 139 -4.45 -16.65 -25.34
C LYS A 139 -5.35 -15.43 -25.50
N LYS A 140 -6.57 -15.47 -24.93
CA LYS A 140 -7.49 -14.31 -24.93
C LYS A 140 -7.09 -13.36 -23.82
N LEU A 141 -6.75 -12.14 -24.20
CA LEU A 141 -6.34 -11.10 -23.27
C LEU A 141 -7.57 -10.41 -22.68
N ILE A 142 -7.54 -10.16 -21.37
CA ILE A 142 -8.56 -9.33 -20.70
C ILE A 142 -8.36 -7.89 -21.17
N ARG A 143 -9.45 -7.25 -21.61
CA ARG A 143 -9.42 -5.87 -22.07
C ARG A 143 -9.39 -4.92 -20.89
N GLN A 144 -8.75 -3.76 -21.07
CA GLN A 144 -8.76 -2.70 -20.06
C GLN A 144 -10.17 -2.22 -19.75
N SER A 145 -11.02 -2.08 -20.78
CA SER A 145 -12.42 -1.68 -20.61
C SER A 145 -13.22 -2.65 -19.74
N ASP A 146 -12.94 -3.96 -19.85
CA ASP A 146 -13.61 -4.96 -19.01
C ASP A 146 -13.17 -4.85 -17.54
N PHE A 147 -11.88 -4.59 -17.30
CA PHE A 147 -11.36 -4.36 -15.96
C PHE A 147 -11.89 -3.06 -15.34
N VAL A 148 -11.97 -1.97 -16.13
CA VAL A 148 -12.55 -0.70 -15.69
C VAL A 148 -14.01 -0.88 -15.29
N ARG A 149 -14.83 -1.55 -16.13
CA ARG A 149 -16.23 -1.86 -15.80
C ARG A 149 -16.37 -2.70 -14.53
N LEU A 150 -15.47 -3.66 -14.30
CA LEU A 150 -15.43 -4.42 -13.05
C LEU A 150 -15.21 -3.48 -11.85
N CYS A 151 -14.27 -2.54 -11.94
CA CYS A 151 -13.99 -1.62 -10.84
C CYS A 151 -15.14 -0.62 -10.61
N GLU A 152 -15.73 -0.09 -11.69
CA GLU A 152 -16.85 0.86 -11.64
C GLU A 152 -18.12 0.23 -11.07
N SER A 153 -18.28 -1.09 -11.21
CA SER A 153 -19.40 -1.84 -10.63
C SER A 153 -19.35 -2.00 -9.11
N SER A 154 -18.28 -1.52 -8.45
CA SER A 154 -18.15 -1.63 -7.00
C SER A 154 -19.19 -0.78 -6.27
N ARG A 155 -19.82 -1.37 -5.27
CA ARG A 155 -20.86 -0.70 -4.47
C ARG A 155 -20.26 -0.08 -3.22
N PRO A 156 -20.78 1.07 -2.78
CA PRO A 156 -20.21 1.76 -1.64
C PRO A 156 -20.47 0.99 -0.33
N GLY A 157 -19.48 0.97 0.56
CA GLY A 157 -19.54 0.24 1.84
C GLY A 157 -19.59 -1.29 1.76
N LYS A 158 -19.39 -1.89 0.59
CA LYS A 158 -19.31 -3.35 0.40
C LYS A 158 -17.88 -3.83 0.33
N MET A 159 -17.18 -3.97 1.47
CA MET A 159 -15.76 -4.36 1.56
C MET A 159 -15.35 -5.60 0.73
N LYS A 160 -16.29 -6.53 0.47
CA LYS A 160 -16.04 -7.70 -0.39
C LYS A 160 -15.69 -7.28 -1.83
N ASP A 161 -16.30 -6.22 -2.33
CA ASP A 161 -16.08 -5.72 -3.70
C ASP A 161 -14.64 -5.19 -3.85
N ALA A 162 -14.11 -4.45 -2.87
CA ALA A 162 -12.71 -4.00 -2.84
C ALA A 162 -11.72 -5.19 -2.82
N LYS A 163 -12.01 -6.22 -2.03
CA LYS A 163 -11.20 -7.45 -2.02
C LYS A 163 -11.21 -8.16 -3.37
N VAL A 164 -12.36 -8.19 -4.05
CA VAL A 164 -12.48 -8.75 -5.41
C VAL A 164 -11.61 -7.96 -6.40
N ILE A 165 -11.62 -6.63 -6.34
CA ILE A 165 -10.74 -5.79 -7.19
C ILE A 165 -9.26 -6.08 -6.90
N ALA A 166 -8.86 -6.14 -5.63
CA ALA A 166 -7.48 -6.46 -5.24
C ALA A 166 -7.04 -7.85 -5.72
N THR A 167 -7.91 -8.86 -5.61
CA THR A 167 -7.68 -10.20 -6.16
C THR A 167 -7.55 -10.16 -7.68
N ALA A 168 -8.43 -9.45 -8.38
CA ALA A 168 -8.39 -9.30 -9.83
C ALA A 168 -7.06 -8.68 -10.31
N LEU A 169 -6.56 -7.65 -9.62
CA LEU A 169 -5.26 -7.04 -9.90
C LEU A 169 -4.11 -8.06 -9.85
N LYS A 170 -4.06 -8.87 -8.78
CA LYS A 170 -3.01 -9.88 -8.58
C LYS A 170 -3.12 -11.02 -9.59
N GLU A 171 -4.33 -11.52 -9.82
CA GLU A 171 -4.56 -12.65 -10.73
C GLU A 171 -4.39 -12.29 -12.20
N PHE A 172 -4.93 -11.16 -12.66
CA PHE A 172 -4.85 -10.78 -14.08
C PHE A 172 -3.40 -10.52 -14.51
N LYS A 173 -2.60 -9.96 -13.60
CA LYS A 173 -1.16 -9.81 -13.81
C LYS A 173 -0.45 -11.17 -13.90
N ARG A 174 -0.79 -12.13 -13.04
CA ARG A 174 -0.20 -13.47 -13.02
C ARG A 174 -0.58 -14.29 -14.25
N CYS A 175 -1.86 -14.31 -14.61
CA CYS A 175 -2.41 -15.28 -15.56
C CYS A 175 -2.53 -14.75 -16.99
N ASN A 176 -2.66 -13.44 -17.21
CA ASN A 176 -3.02 -12.88 -18.51
C ASN A 176 -1.94 -11.98 -19.14
N ARG A 177 -0.77 -11.83 -18.50
CA ARG A 177 0.24 -10.79 -18.89
C ARG A 177 -0.39 -9.39 -18.95
N PHE A 178 -1.45 -9.18 -18.17
CA PHE A 178 -2.18 -7.92 -18.13
C PHE A 178 -1.26 -6.82 -17.62
N VAL A 179 -1.14 -5.75 -18.39
CA VAL A 179 -0.40 -4.54 -18.00
C VAL A 179 -1.44 -3.50 -17.67
N LEU A 180 -1.55 -3.14 -16.40
CA LEU A 180 -2.52 -2.16 -15.92
C LEU A 180 -2.19 -0.79 -16.53
N GLN A 181 -3.18 -0.14 -17.15
CA GLN A 181 -3.06 1.23 -17.65
C GLN A 181 -3.51 2.25 -16.59
N THR A 182 -3.22 3.53 -16.83
CA THR A 182 -3.54 4.64 -15.90
C THR A 182 -5.05 4.77 -15.63
N VAL A 183 -5.87 4.62 -16.67
CA VAL A 183 -7.35 4.62 -16.53
C VAL A 183 -7.82 3.46 -15.64
N GLY A 184 -7.24 2.27 -15.84
CA GLY A 184 -7.55 1.10 -15.03
C GLY A 184 -7.08 1.23 -13.58
N SER A 185 -5.89 1.79 -13.34
CA SER A 185 -5.38 1.99 -11.98
C SER A 185 -6.21 3.00 -11.20
N ARG A 186 -6.61 4.10 -11.85
CA ARG A 186 -7.53 5.09 -11.27
C ARG A 186 -8.88 4.45 -10.91
N ALA A 187 -9.51 3.74 -11.85
CA ALA A 187 -10.78 3.06 -11.60
C ALA A 187 -10.68 2.03 -10.46
N ALA A 188 -9.55 1.30 -10.38
CA ALA A 188 -9.33 0.34 -9.29
C ALA A 188 -9.19 1.02 -7.93
N VAL A 189 -8.42 2.11 -7.83
CA VAL A 189 -8.26 2.86 -6.57
C VAL A 189 -9.59 3.46 -6.13
N GLU A 190 -10.28 4.18 -7.01
CA GLU A 190 -11.59 4.77 -6.71
C GLU A 190 -12.63 3.70 -6.35
N GLY A 191 -12.63 2.58 -7.08
CA GLY A 191 -13.53 1.46 -6.83
C GLY A 191 -13.29 0.78 -5.47
N MET A 192 -12.02 0.63 -5.06
CA MET A 192 -11.67 0.08 -3.75
C MET A 192 -11.98 1.05 -2.61
N LEU A 193 -11.64 2.34 -2.74
CA LEU A 193 -11.96 3.37 -1.74
C LEU A 193 -13.48 3.45 -1.52
N ARG A 194 -14.24 3.61 -2.61
CA ARG A 194 -15.71 3.64 -2.58
C ARG A 194 -16.29 2.44 -1.85
N SER A 195 -15.79 1.25 -2.16
CA SER A 195 -16.27 0.00 -1.60
C SER A 195 -15.91 -0.19 -0.12
N MET A 196 -14.76 0.33 0.32
CA MET A 196 -14.31 0.22 1.71
C MET A 196 -14.95 1.28 2.61
N THR A 197 -15.26 2.46 2.09
CA THR A 197 -15.87 3.55 2.87
C THR A 197 -17.37 3.29 3.08
N PRO A 198 -17.84 3.10 4.33
CA PRO A 198 -19.25 2.89 4.61
C PRO A 198 -20.05 4.18 4.35
N THR A 199 -21.25 4.04 3.78
CA THR A 199 -22.14 5.16 3.47
C THR A 199 -22.91 5.70 4.67
N TRP A 200 -23.00 4.92 5.76
CA TRP A 200 -23.82 5.26 6.92
C TRP A 200 -22.95 5.64 8.13
N LYS A 201 -23.02 6.93 8.50
CA LYS A 201 -22.78 7.60 9.81
C LYS A 201 -21.77 7.02 10.81
N VAL A 202 -20.68 6.37 10.40
CA VAL A 202 -19.58 6.14 11.33
C VAL A 202 -18.67 7.37 11.27
N GLN A 203 -18.89 8.29 12.20
CA GLN A 203 -18.12 9.53 12.32
C GLN A 203 -16.77 9.33 13.04
N ASP A 204 -16.39 8.09 13.35
CA ASP A 204 -15.20 7.78 14.15
C ASP A 204 -13.88 7.91 13.39
N GLY A 205 -13.88 8.24 12.09
CA GLY A 205 -12.70 8.27 11.21
C GLY A 205 -12.07 6.90 10.88
N ARG A 206 -12.18 5.91 11.78
CA ARG A 206 -11.63 4.56 11.65
C ARG A 206 -11.94 3.88 10.31
N PRO A 207 -13.18 3.92 9.76
CA PRO A 207 -13.45 3.27 8.48
C PRO A 207 -12.73 3.92 7.31
N ARG A 208 -12.57 5.24 7.30
CA ARG A 208 -11.83 5.97 6.26
C ARG A 208 -10.35 5.64 6.31
N VAL A 209 -9.76 5.65 7.52
CA VAL A 209 -8.38 5.22 7.73
C VAL A 209 -8.19 3.79 7.21
N ARG A 210 -9.04 2.83 7.63
CA ARG A 210 -8.97 1.44 7.14
C ARG A 210 -9.11 1.31 5.62
N ALA A 211 -9.98 2.11 5.01
CA ALA A 211 -10.15 2.13 3.56
C ALA A 211 -8.87 2.61 2.84
N ALA A 212 -8.30 3.73 3.30
CA ALA A 212 -7.08 4.29 2.75
C ALA A 212 -5.87 3.36 2.96
N LEU A 213 -5.72 2.76 4.15
CA LEU A 213 -4.68 1.77 4.44
C LEU A 213 -4.77 0.57 3.50
N PHE A 214 -5.97 -0.01 3.34
CA PHE A 214 -6.17 -1.15 2.45
C PHE A 214 -5.72 -0.86 1.01
N VAL A 215 -6.05 0.34 0.51
CA VAL A 215 -5.67 0.76 -0.85
C VAL A 215 -4.18 1.08 -0.94
N ALA A 216 -3.62 1.76 0.06
CA ALA A 216 -2.19 2.07 0.13
C ALA A 216 -1.33 0.79 0.13
N GLU A 217 -1.76 -0.26 0.83
CA GLU A 217 -1.11 -1.59 0.77
C GLU A 217 -1.06 -2.12 -0.67
N GLN A 218 -2.16 -2.03 -1.42
CA GLN A 218 -2.18 -2.49 -2.82
C GLN A 218 -1.33 -1.61 -3.75
N ILE A 219 -1.13 -0.33 -3.42
CA ILE A 219 -0.26 0.58 -4.19
C ILE A 219 1.21 0.24 -3.95
N VAL A 220 1.60 0.02 -2.69
CA VAL A 220 2.98 -0.32 -2.30
C VAL A 220 3.35 -1.73 -2.75
N ASP A 221 2.40 -2.66 -2.77
CA ASP A 221 2.60 -4.04 -3.22
C ASP A 221 2.93 -4.12 -4.73
N GLU A 222 4.18 -4.46 -5.05
CA GLU A 222 4.63 -4.66 -6.42
C GLU A 222 3.82 -5.76 -7.12
N THR A 223 3.23 -6.72 -6.42
CA THR A 223 2.47 -7.84 -7.02
C THR A 223 1.12 -7.39 -7.58
N ALA A 224 0.45 -6.42 -6.96
CA ALA A 224 -0.83 -5.88 -7.44
C ALA A 224 -0.70 -5.14 -8.78
N GLY A 225 0.48 -4.60 -9.09
CA GLY A 225 0.76 -3.90 -10.34
C GLY A 225 0.36 -2.42 -10.36
N LEU A 226 -0.40 -1.95 -9.36
CA LEU A 226 -0.64 -0.51 -9.12
C LEU A 226 0.67 0.26 -8.95
N TYR A 227 1.67 -0.37 -8.35
CA TYR A 227 3.05 0.13 -8.24
C TYR A 227 3.61 0.73 -9.54
N PHE A 228 3.24 0.23 -10.72
CA PHE A 228 3.77 0.68 -12.01
C PHE A 228 2.86 1.67 -12.76
N ALA A 229 1.60 1.78 -12.36
CA ALA A 229 0.55 2.39 -13.16
C ALA A 229 -0.31 3.42 -12.42
N VAL A 230 -0.12 3.62 -11.11
CA VAL A 230 -0.83 4.66 -10.34
C VAL A 230 -0.24 6.04 -10.60
N GLU A 231 -1.09 7.03 -10.84
CA GLU A 231 -0.71 8.44 -10.97
C GLU A 231 -0.49 9.07 -9.60
N THR A 232 0.41 10.05 -9.52
CA THR A 232 0.68 10.77 -8.27
C THR A 232 -0.59 11.43 -7.71
N ILE A 233 -1.46 11.97 -8.58
CA ILE A 233 -2.75 12.57 -8.18
C ILE A 233 -3.63 11.53 -7.47
N THR A 234 -3.63 10.28 -7.95
CA THR A 234 -4.41 9.21 -7.32
C THR A 234 -3.82 8.80 -5.96
N VAL A 235 -2.50 8.91 -5.79
CA VAL A 235 -1.85 8.71 -4.48
C VAL A 235 -2.22 9.85 -3.53
N ASP A 236 -2.24 11.11 -4.01
CA ASP A 236 -2.65 12.27 -3.22
C ASP A 236 -4.08 12.09 -2.69
N ASN A 237 -5.01 11.61 -3.51
CA ASN A 237 -6.37 11.32 -3.07
C ASN A 237 -6.42 10.27 -1.93
N VAL A 238 -5.57 9.23 -1.99
CA VAL A 238 -5.49 8.21 -0.92
C VAL A 238 -4.91 8.79 0.37
N LEU A 239 -3.87 9.63 0.25
CA LEU A 239 -3.27 10.34 1.38
C LEU A 239 -4.24 11.34 2.00
N GLU A 240 -5.04 12.02 1.19
CA GLU A 240 -6.07 12.96 1.65
C GLU A 240 -7.16 12.24 2.44
N GLU A 241 -7.68 11.12 1.93
CA GLU A 241 -8.64 10.28 2.67
C GLU A 241 -8.06 9.74 3.98
N LEU A 242 -6.77 9.37 3.99
CA LEU A 242 -6.06 8.93 5.19
C LEU A 242 -5.95 10.07 6.21
N TYR A 243 -5.52 11.25 5.77
CA TYR A 243 -5.36 12.44 6.62
C TYR A 243 -6.70 12.88 7.22
N ASN A 244 -7.75 12.98 6.40
CA ASN A 244 -9.09 13.33 6.86
C ASN A 244 -9.62 12.31 7.88
N GLY A 245 -9.40 11.02 7.65
CA GLY A 245 -9.77 9.97 8.61
C GLY A 245 -9.03 10.07 9.94
N LEU A 246 -7.74 10.46 9.93
CA LEU A 246 -6.96 10.67 11.15
C LEU A 246 -7.39 11.92 11.92
N ILE A 247 -7.75 13.00 11.23
CA ILE A 247 -8.34 14.18 11.88
C ILE A 247 -9.65 13.79 12.57
N GLU A 248 -10.54 13.08 11.87
CA GLU A 248 -11.80 12.61 12.46
C GLU A 248 -11.53 11.71 13.69
N MET A 249 -10.54 10.82 13.65
CA MET A 249 -10.15 10.03 14.82
C MET A 249 -9.68 10.91 15.98
N LYS A 250 -8.91 11.98 15.70
CA LYS A 250 -8.38 12.91 16.71
C LYS A 250 -9.50 13.70 17.37
N ASP A 251 -10.44 14.20 16.57
CA ASP A 251 -11.59 14.97 17.02
C ASP A 251 -12.52 14.15 17.92
N ASN A 252 -12.56 12.83 17.72
CA ASN A 252 -13.25 11.88 18.59
C ASN A 252 -12.42 11.38 19.78
N HIS A 253 -11.32 12.08 20.10
CA HIS A 253 -10.43 11.77 21.23
C HIS A 253 -9.77 10.38 21.18
N LEU A 254 -9.57 9.80 19.99
CA LEU A 254 -8.82 8.56 19.84
C LEU A 254 -7.31 8.83 19.90
N LYS A 255 -6.57 7.94 20.57
CA LYS A 255 -5.11 8.07 20.70
C LYS A 255 -4.44 7.74 19.35
N ILE A 256 -3.88 8.77 18.71
CA ILE A 256 -3.16 8.67 17.42
C ILE A 256 -1.65 8.85 17.59
N ILE A 257 -1.22 9.56 18.64
CA ILE A 257 0.19 9.89 18.85
C ILE A 257 0.98 8.63 19.22
N VAL A 258 2.10 8.43 18.52
CA VAL A 258 3.06 7.34 18.72
C VAL A 258 4.36 7.95 19.25
N ASP A 259 4.58 7.82 20.56
CA ASP A 259 5.68 8.50 21.26
C ASP A 259 7.06 7.89 20.91
N ASN A 260 7.13 6.59 20.57
CA ASN A 260 8.39 5.90 20.20
C ASN A 260 8.18 5.05 18.93
N VAL A 261 8.59 5.56 17.77
CA VAL A 261 8.47 4.84 16.48
C VAL A 261 9.60 3.82 16.29
N ASP A 262 10.78 4.05 16.89
CA ASP A 262 11.99 3.25 16.61
C ASP A 262 12.21 2.05 17.55
N ASP A 263 11.46 1.94 18.67
CA ASP A 263 11.64 0.88 19.69
C ASP A 263 10.82 -0.41 19.42
N GLU A 264 10.24 -0.55 18.23
CA GLU A 264 9.17 -1.53 17.94
C GLU A 264 9.60 -2.95 17.56
N ALA A 265 10.85 -3.34 17.78
CA ALA A 265 11.30 -4.64 17.28
C ALA A 265 10.77 -5.86 18.06
N GLU A 266 10.40 -5.77 19.35
CA GLU A 266 10.36 -7.02 20.17
C GLU A 266 9.23 -7.19 21.19
N LYS A 267 8.27 -6.27 21.32
CA LYS A 267 7.15 -6.46 22.26
C LYS A 267 5.80 -6.22 21.60
N GLU A 268 5.21 -7.28 21.05
CA GLU A 268 3.79 -7.37 20.67
C GLU A 268 2.87 -7.35 21.91
N GLU A 269 3.18 -6.55 22.92
CA GLU A 269 2.23 -6.26 23.99
C GLU A 269 1.00 -5.59 23.37
N GLU A 270 -0.18 -5.88 23.92
CA GLU A 270 -1.52 -5.55 23.41
C GLU A 270 -1.73 -4.05 23.16
N THR A 271 -1.12 -3.52 22.11
CA THR A 271 -1.31 -2.13 21.70
C THR A 271 -2.75 -1.95 21.26
N SER A 272 -3.37 -0.86 21.71
CA SER A 272 -4.73 -0.48 21.29
C SER A 272 -4.83 -0.54 19.77
N GLY A 273 -5.94 -1.09 19.26
CA GLY A 273 -6.18 -1.20 17.83
C GLY A 273 -6.06 0.13 17.08
N ASP A 274 -6.28 1.26 17.75
CA ASP A 274 -6.12 2.60 17.16
C ASP A 274 -4.65 2.98 16.95
N LEU A 275 -3.78 2.65 17.92
CA LEU A 275 -2.34 2.86 17.78
C LEU A 275 -1.79 2.02 16.63
N LYS A 276 -2.28 0.77 16.47
CA LYS A 276 -1.91 -0.07 15.33
C LYS A 276 -2.30 0.58 13.99
N LEU A 277 -3.50 1.15 13.89
CA LEU A 277 -3.93 1.87 12.69
C LEU A 277 -3.04 3.09 12.40
N ALA A 278 -2.67 3.86 13.43
CA ALA A 278 -1.77 5.01 13.28
C ALA A 278 -0.37 4.59 12.82
N LYS A 279 0.21 3.54 13.40
CA LYS A 279 1.50 2.98 12.99
C LYS A 279 1.47 2.46 11.54
N ASP A 280 0.42 1.72 11.18
CA ASP A 280 0.22 1.24 9.81
C ASP A 280 0.07 2.43 8.82
N ALA A 281 -0.61 3.51 9.22
CA ALA A 281 -0.75 4.74 8.44
C ALA A 281 0.59 5.41 8.16
N LEU A 282 1.43 5.54 9.18
CA LEU A 282 2.78 6.11 9.04
C LEU A 282 3.63 5.25 8.11
N ARG A 283 3.68 3.93 8.35
CA ARG A 283 4.43 2.96 7.52
C ARG A 283 4.02 3.01 6.05
N LEU A 284 2.72 3.05 5.77
CA LEU A 284 2.22 3.07 4.39
C LEU A 284 2.41 4.42 3.72
N THR A 285 2.32 5.53 4.46
CA THR A 285 2.63 6.87 3.96
C THR A 285 4.09 6.95 3.52
N GLU A 286 5.02 6.47 4.36
CA GLU A 286 6.44 6.33 4.02
C GLU A 286 6.64 5.41 2.81
N GLY A 287 5.98 4.26 2.78
CA GLY A 287 6.05 3.30 1.66
C GLY A 287 5.61 3.90 0.33
N MET A 288 4.52 4.66 0.31
CA MET A 288 4.04 5.36 -0.89
C MET A 288 5.01 6.45 -1.34
N LEU A 289 5.57 7.22 -0.41
CA LEU A 289 6.57 8.24 -0.74
C LEU A 289 7.85 7.62 -1.30
N LYS A 290 8.40 6.60 -0.64
CA LYS A 290 9.58 5.85 -1.12
C LYS A 290 9.35 5.27 -2.50
N LEU A 291 8.14 4.78 -2.79
CA LEU A 291 7.76 4.30 -4.11
C LEU A 291 7.85 5.42 -5.16
N LEU A 292 7.26 6.59 -4.89
CA LEU A 292 7.26 7.72 -5.83
C LEU A 292 8.67 8.29 -6.05
N ILE A 293 9.47 8.38 -4.98
CA ILE A 293 10.88 8.77 -5.02
C ILE A 293 11.66 7.77 -5.88
N LYS A 294 11.57 6.47 -5.58
CA LYS A 294 12.22 5.40 -6.35
C LYS A 294 11.78 5.39 -7.81
N ARG A 295 10.55 5.78 -8.12
CA ARG A 295 10.08 5.84 -9.52
C ARG A 295 10.73 7.02 -10.26
N LYS A 296 10.81 8.18 -9.61
CA LYS A 296 11.38 9.40 -10.17
C LYS A 296 12.90 9.32 -10.31
N SER A 297 13.56 8.55 -9.45
CA SER A 297 15.02 8.32 -9.47
C SER A 297 15.55 7.61 -10.70
N ARG A 298 14.66 7.05 -11.54
CA ARG A 298 14.98 6.28 -12.75
C ARG A 298 15.90 5.08 -12.47
N PRO A 299 15.45 4.12 -11.64
CA PRO A 299 16.25 2.97 -11.23
C PRO A 299 16.60 2.08 -12.43
N GLU A 300 15.92 2.24 -13.57
CA GLU A 300 16.27 1.60 -14.84
C GLU A 300 17.65 1.98 -15.41
N TRP A 301 18.32 3.01 -14.87
CA TRP A 301 19.68 3.36 -15.24
C TRP A 301 20.72 2.44 -14.61
N ASP A 302 20.47 1.98 -13.39
CA ASP A 302 21.35 1.09 -12.64
C ASP A 302 21.02 -0.40 -12.84
N MET A 303 19.84 -0.69 -13.39
CA MET A 303 19.41 -2.07 -13.67
C MET A 303 20.16 -2.72 -14.84
N LYS A 304 20.47 -4.01 -14.71
CA LYS A 304 20.95 -4.86 -15.83
C LYS A 304 19.94 -4.84 -17.00
N LYS A 305 20.45 -4.94 -18.24
CA LYS A 305 19.67 -4.87 -19.50
C LYS A 305 18.37 -5.68 -19.51
N ARG A 306 18.37 -6.92 -19.00
CA ARG A 306 17.17 -7.79 -18.95
C ARG A 306 16.13 -7.30 -17.93
N ALA A 307 16.58 -6.92 -16.74
CA ALA A 307 15.71 -6.37 -15.69
C ALA A 307 15.11 -5.04 -16.12
N LYS A 308 15.94 -4.14 -16.68
CA LYS A 308 15.51 -2.88 -17.30
C LYS A 308 14.38 -3.07 -18.30
N ARG A 309 14.53 -4.00 -19.25
CA ARG A 309 13.48 -4.31 -20.24
C ARG A 309 12.18 -4.80 -19.60
N GLN A 310 12.27 -5.60 -18.53
CA GLN A 310 11.08 -6.09 -17.82
C GLN A 310 10.38 -4.97 -17.01
N TYR A 311 11.17 -4.11 -16.37
CA TYR A 311 10.69 -2.95 -15.62
C TYR A 311 9.99 -1.95 -16.55
N MET A 312 10.68 -1.49 -17.60
CA MET A 312 10.14 -0.53 -18.58
C MET A 312 8.91 -1.05 -19.32
N LYS A 313 8.76 -2.38 -19.44
CA LYS A 313 7.55 -2.97 -20.04
C LYS A 313 6.31 -2.81 -19.15
N ARG A 314 6.50 -2.69 -17.83
CA ARG A 314 5.41 -2.58 -16.85
C ARG A 314 5.16 -1.13 -16.48
N LEU A 315 6.22 -0.33 -16.34
CA LEU A 315 6.15 1.08 -15.98
C LEU A 315 5.28 1.85 -16.98
N GLN A 316 4.14 2.38 -16.52
CA GLN A 316 3.30 3.27 -17.33
C GLN A 316 3.56 4.74 -17.00
N ILE A 317 3.90 5.02 -15.74
CA ILE A 317 4.09 6.38 -15.23
C ILE A 317 5.47 6.49 -14.60
N GLY A 318 6.20 7.56 -14.93
CA GLY A 318 7.50 7.90 -14.34
C GLY A 318 7.46 9.14 -13.43
N SER A 319 6.26 9.62 -13.09
CA SER A 319 6.05 10.79 -12.23
C SER A 319 6.50 10.51 -10.79
N GLY A 320 7.10 11.52 -10.15
CA GLY A 320 7.48 11.49 -8.74
C GLY A 320 6.42 12.09 -7.83
N PRO A 321 6.74 12.32 -6.54
CA PRO A 321 5.85 13.04 -5.64
C PRO A 321 5.72 14.50 -6.08
N TYR A 322 4.52 15.06 -5.92
CA TYR A 322 4.28 16.49 -6.06
C TYR A 322 4.47 17.20 -4.71
N ARG A 323 4.51 18.53 -4.74
CA ARG A 323 4.55 19.34 -3.51
C ARG A 323 3.35 19.05 -2.60
N THR A 324 2.17 18.89 -3.21
CA THR A 324 0.94 18.46 -2.50
C THR A 324 1.11 17.11 -1.81
N THR A 325 1.71 16.13 -2.51
CA THR A 325 2.02 14.80 -1.94
C THR A 325 2.92 14.91 -0.71
N LEU A 326 3.98 15.71 -0.79
CA LEU A 326 4.91 15.92 0.33
C LEU A 326 4.22 16.61 1.50
N GLN A 327 3.46 17.67 1.25
CA GLN A 327 2.71 18.36 2.29
C GLN A 327 1.72 17.44 3.00
N LEU A 328 0.98 16.59 2.26
CA LEU A 328 0.07 15.61 2.86
C LEU A 328 0.83 14.57 3.70
N ALA A 329 1.92 14.01 3.16
CA ALA A 329 2.74 13.05 3.89
C ALA A 329 3.33 13.66 5.17
N THR A 330 3.86 14.89 5.10
CA THR A 330 4.37 15.64 6.25
C THR A 330 3.27 15.88 7.29
N LYS A 331 2.07 16.32 6.87
CA LYS A 331 0.93 16.51 7.79
C LYS A 331 0.53 15.22 8.51
N ILE A 332 0.50 14.09 7.80
CA ILE A 332 0.20 12.78 8.40
C ILE A 332 1.29 12.38 9.39
N SER A 333 2.56 12.51 9.01
CA SER A 333 3.68 12.17 9.89
C SER A 333 3.74 13.05 11.13
N LEU A 334 3.51 14.36 11.00
CA LEU A 334 3.41 15.30 12.12
C LEU A 334 2.26 14.95 13.07
N LEU A 335 1.11 14.54 12.52
CA LEU A 335 -0.07 14.17 13.31
C LEU A 335 0.15 12.90 14.15
N ILE A 336 0.96 11.95 13.65
CA ILE A 336 1.16 10.63 14.27
C ILE A 336 2.44 10.58 15.11
N GLY A 337 3.58 10.95 14.53
CA GLY A 337 4.91 10.75 15.12
C GLY A 337 5.68 12.05 15.43
N GLY A 338 5.06 13.22 15.23
CA GLY A 338 5.67 14.51 15.53
C GLY A 338 6.75 14.96 14.54
N THR A 339 7.49 16.01 14.93
CA THR A 339 8.44 16.71 14.04
C THR A 339 9.65 15.87 13.64
N SER A 340 10.19 15.07 14.55
CA SER A 340 11.36 14.21 14.29
C SER A 340 11.09 13.19 13.18
N VAL A 341 9.97 12.47 13.31
CA VAL A 341 9.55 11.43 12.35
C VAL A 341 9.23 12.02 10.98
N ALA A 342 8.56 13.18 10.94
CA ALA A 342 8.27 13.87 9.69
C ALA A 342 9.57 14.30 8.97
N GLN A 343 10.54 14.84 9.69
CA GLN A 343 11.83 15.21 9.10
C GLN A 343 12.55 13.98 8.55
N GLU A 344 12.72 12.94 9.38
CA GLU A 344 13.55 11.77 9.03
C GLU A 344 12.92 10.89 7.94
N LYS A 345 11.61 10.62 8.00
CA LYS A 345 10.96 9.64 7.12
C LYS A 345 10.37 10.26 5.84
N VAL A 346 10.10 11.57 5.83
CA VAL A 346 9.47 12.26 4.68
C VAL A 346 10.44 13.23 4.02
N ILE A 347 11.01 14.18 4.76
CA ILE A 347 11.81 15.27 4.18
C ILE A 347 13.20 14.78 3.77
N THR A 348 13.95 14.16 4.69
CA THR A 348 15.33 13.73 4.41
C THR A 348 15.42 12.82 3.17
N PRO A 349 14.57 11.78 2.98
CA PRO A 349 14.64 10.93 1.80
C PRO A 349 14.28 11.65 0.51
N PHE A 350 13.48 12.72 0.59
CA PHE A 350 13.17 13.59 -0.54
C PHE A 350 14.34 14.51 -0.86
N GLU A 351 15.00 15.12 0.13
CA GLU A 351 16.16 16.01 -0.06
C GLU A 351 17.41 15.27 -0.55
N GLU A 352 17.61 14.02 -0.10
CA GLU A 352 18.70 13.15 -0.55
C GLU A 352 18.53 12.69 -2.00
N ALA A 353 17.34 12.87 -2.59
CA ALA A 353 17.08 12.48 -3.96
C ALA A 353 17.84 13.37 -4.96
N TRP A 354 18.63 12.77 -5.84
CA TRP A 354 19.50 13.49 -6.77
C TRP A 354 18.79 14.49 -7.71
N TRP A 355 17.47 14.38 -7.90
CA TRP A 355 16.70 15.24 -8.82
C TRP A 355 15.98 16.39 -8.12
N THR A 356 16.08 16.51 -6.80
CA THR A 356 15.47 17.61 -6.07
C THR A 356 16.40 18.80 -6.07
N ASP A 357 16.28 19.63 -7.11
CA ASP A 357 16.93 20.95 -7.17
C ASP A 357 16.22 21.97 -6.26
N PHE A 358 15.10 21.58 -5.64
CA PHE A 358 14.27 22.45 -4.81
C PHE A 358 13.90 21.75 -3.51
N VAL A 359 13.85 22.54 -2.45
CA VAL A 359 13.29 22.16 -1.16
C VAL A 359 11.85 22.67 -1.12
N ASP A 360 10.90 21.85 -0.66
CA ASP A 360 9.52 22.29 -0.53
C ASP A 360 9.38 23.17 0.72
N GLU A 361 9.57 24.48 0.55
CA GLU A 361 9.48 25.50 1.61
C GLU A 361 8.18 25.39 2.41
N ALA A 362 7.07 25.02 1.76
CA ALA A 362 5.80 24.86 2.46
C ALA A 362 5.79 23.65 3.40
N ALA A 363 6.45 22.55 3.03
CA ALA A 363 6.58 21.38 3.88
C ALA A 363 7.56 21.64 5.05
N LEU A 364 8.66 22.36 4.80
CA LEU A 364 9.58 22.79 5.86
C LEU A 364 8.91 23.72 6.86
N LYS A 365 8.14 24.70 6.35
CA LYS A 365 7.41 25.62 7.21
C LYS A 365 6.45 24.90 8.15
N LEU A 366 5.74 23.86 7.68
CA LEU A 366 4.88 23.04 8.53
C LEU A 366 5.66 22.37 9.68
N ILE A 367 6.91 21.97 9.46
CA ILE A 367 7.77 21.37 10.48
C ILE A 367 8.27 22.43 11.45
N GLU A 368 8.67 23.61 10.97
CA GLU A 368 9.08 24.74 11.81
C GLU A 368 7.95 25.20 12.72
N ASP A 369 6.76 25.43 12.16
CA ASP A 369 5.55 25.80 12.91
C ASP A 369 5.23 24.75 13.99
N ALA A 370 5.35 23.45 13.66
CA ALA A 370 5.14 22.37 14.61
C ALA A 370 6.22 22.32 15.72
N LYS A 371 7.49 22.56 15.38
CA LYS A 371 8.60 22.64 16.36
C LYS A 371 8.41 23.81 17.33
N GLU A 372 7.93 24.94 16.84
CA GLU A 372 7.61 26.10 17.69
C GLU A 372 6.47 25.79 18.66
N LEU A 373 5.41 25.13 18.20
CA LEU A 373 4.32 24.67 19.06
C LEU A 373 4.79 23.66 20.11
N GLU A 374 5.60 22.67 19.73
CA GLU A 374 6.19 21.70 20.67
C GLU A 374 7.01 22.40 21.76
N LYS A 375 7.82 23.41 21.40
CA LYS A 375 8.59 24.22 22.35
C LYS A 375 7.69 25.02 23.29
N GLN A 376 6.62 25.62 22.79
CA GLN A 376 5.67 26.37 23.62
C GLN A 376 4.94 25.47 24.62
N VAL A 377 4.52 24.28 24.19
CA VAL A 377 3.89 23.27 25.07
C VAL A 377 4.87 22.81 26.15
N PHE A 378 6.13 22.57 25.78
CA PHE A 378 7.16 22.17 26.75
C PHE A 378 7.47 23.29 27.76
N ALA A 379 7.60 24.54 27.32
CA ALA A 379 7.80 25.68 28.21
C ALA A 379 6.64 25.86 29.20
N PHE A 380 5.39 25.76 28.72
CA PHE A 380 4.22 25.85 29.58
C PHE A 380 4.14 24.70 30.61
N ALA A 381 4.51 23.48 30.21
CA ALA A 381 4.55 22.34 31.13
C ALA A 381 5.65 22.49 32.19
N ALA A 382 6.81 23.06 31.83
CA ALA A 382 7.89 23.35 32.77
C ALA A 382 7.49 24.43 33.80
N ASP A 383 6.84 25.51 33.35
CA ASP A 383 6.33 26.57 34.23
C ASP A 383 5.26 26.03 35.21
N ALA A 384 4.38 25.14 34.76
CA ALA A 384 3.35 24.53 35.60
C ALA A 384 3.91 23.59 36.68
N LEU A 385 5.09 22.99 36.45
CA LEU A 385 5.79 22.14 37.43
C LEU A 385 6.70 22.94 38.38
N GLY A 386 7.20 24.10 37.94
CA GLY A 386 8.10 24.95 38.72
C GLY A 386 7.45 25.63 39.93
N ASP A 387 6.12 25.80 39.93
CA ASP A 387 5.37 26.44 41.02
C ASP A 387 5.05 25.48 42.20
N ALA A 388 5.42 24.19 42.09
CA ALA A 388 5.22 23.20 43.16
C ALA A 388 6.41 23.09 44.14
N GLY A 389 7.43 23.93 44.00
CA GLY A 389 8.76 23.75 44.59
C GLY A 389 9.09 24.49 45.89
N GLU A 390 8.21 25.31 46.47
CA GLU A 390 8.47 26.04 47.72
C GLU A 390 7.58 25.61 48.90
N TYR A 391 7.24 24.32 48.99
CA TYR A 391 6.88 23.73 50.29
C TYR A 391 8.16 23.21 50.94
N GLU A 392 8.80 24.08 51.72
CA GLU A 392 9.82 23.70 52.69
C GLU A 392 9.28 22.55 53.54
N SER A 393 9.85 21.35 53.36
CA SER A 393 9.61 20.23 54.26
C SER A 393 10.26 20.55 55.60
N GLU A 394 9.48 21.16 56.49
CA GLU A 394 9.80 21.23 57.91
C GLU A 394 9.92 19.78 58.40
N ALA A 395 11.16 19.35 58.64
CA ALA A 395 11.51 18.02 59.04
C ALA A 395 10.95 17.75 60.44
N THR A 396 9.84 17.02 60.51
CA THR A 396 9.47 16.28 61.72
C THR A 396 10.23 14.96 61.70
N ASP A 397 11.29 14.92 62.52
CA ASP A 397 11.92 13.69 63.02
C ASP A 397 10.86 12.82 63.72
N ASP A 398 10.24 11.88 63.00
CA ASP A 398 9.42 10.83 63.61
C ASP A 398 9.97 9.45 63.22
N GLU A 399 10.73 8.93 64.18
CA GLU A 399 10.91 7.55 64.60
C GLU A 399 10.85 6.43 63.55
N ILE A 400 12.05 5.87 63.36
CA ILE A 400 12.35 4.50 62.98
C ILE A 400 11.45 3.51 63.75
N PHE A 401 10.44 2.94 63.06
CA PHE A 401 9.78 1.72 63.52
C PHE A 401 10.26 0.54 62.69
N GLU A 402 11.29 -0.15 63.22
CA GLU A 402 11.65 -1.50 62.80
C GLU A 402 10.48 -2.45 63.14
N SER A 403 9.67 -2.84 62.15
CA SER A 403 8.81 -4.01 62.28
C SER A 403 9.34 -5.16 61.43
N SER A 404 10.18 -5.93 62.11
CA SER A 404 10.41 -7.36 62.00
C SER A 404 9.42 -8.19 61.16
N VAL A 405 10.01 -9.09 60.37
CA VAL A 405 9.73 -10.54 60.34
C VAL A 405 8.28 -10.98 60.12
N GLY A 406 8.05 -11.58 58.96
CA GLY A 406 6.88 -12.43 58.68
C GLY A 406 7.18 -13.42 57.56
N ALA A 407 8.01 -14.43 57.86
CA ALA A 407 8.05 -15.66 57.09
C ALA A 407 6.82 -16.52 57.42
N GLY A 408 6.15 -17.03 56.40
CA GLY A 408 4.97 -17.88 56.47
C GLY A 408 4.12 -17.62 55.23
N ASP A 409 3.53 -18.59 54.55
CA ASP A 409 3.30 -19.99 54.86
C ASP A 409 2.83 -20.65 53.55
N GLU A 410 3.08 -21.95 53.43
CA GLU A 410 2.56 -22.81 52.37
C GLU A 410 1.02 -22.87 52.46
N GLY A 411 0.34 -22.95 51.31
CA GLY A 411 -1.13 -22.89 51.31
C GLY A 411 -1.75 -23.40 50.02
N ASP A 412 -1.90 -24.73 50.00
CA ASP A 412 -2.74 -25.60 49.19
C ASP A 412 -3.90 -25.03 48.34
N ALA A 413 -3.97 -25.60 47.13
CA ALA A 413 -5.15 -26.18 46.47
C ALA A 413 -6.54 -25.52 46.65
N VAL A 414 -7.10 -25.01 45.55
CA VAL A 414 -8.55 -25.17 45.26
C VAL A 414 -8.78 -25.51 43.79
N VAL A 415 -9.19 -26.76 43.62
CA VAL A 415 -9.93 -27.33 42.49
C VAL A 415 -11.13 -26.44 42.16
N ASN A 416 -11.32 -26.07 40.89
CA ASN A 416 -12.67 -25.72 40.43
C ASN A 416 -13.00 -26.35 39.07
N ALA A 417 -13.65 -27.50 39.16
CA ALA A 417 -14.36 -28.15 38.07
C ALA A 417 -15.71 -27.42 37.88
N GLY A 418 -15.86 -26.73 36.76
CA GLY A 418 -17.09 -26.02 36.39
C GLY A 418 -17.65 -26.49 35.06
N LYS A 419 -18.21 -27.72 35.04
CA LYS A 419 -19.16 -28.18 34.01
C LYS A 419 -20.33 -27.19 33.91
N LYS A 420 -20.65 -26.68 32.72
CA LYS A 420 -22.04 -26.38 32.33
C LYS A 420 -22.29 -26.68 30.85
N THR A 421 -23.18 -27.64 30.66
CA THR A 421 -23.88 -28.01 29.43
C THR A 421 -25.19 -27.23 29.29
N LYS A 422 -25.73 -27.25 28.06
CA LYS A 422 -27.06 -26.77 27.56
C LYS A 422 -27.05 -25.29 27.13
N HIS A 423 -27.47 -24.91 25.92
CA HIS A 423 -28.47 -25.50 25.02
C HIS A 423 -28.02 -25.51 23.55
#